data_AF-A0A528LHP5-F1
#
_entry.id   AF-A0A528LHP5-F1
#
_cell.length_a   1.000
_cell.length_b   1.000
_cell.length_c   1.000
_cell.angle_alpha   90.00
_cell.angle_beta   90.00
_cell.angle_gamma   90.00
#
_symmetry.space_group_name_H-M   'P 1'
#
loop_
_entity.id
_entity.type
_entity.pdbx_description
1 polymer ?
#
loop_
_entity_poly.entity_id
_entity_poly.type
_entity_poly.pdbx_seq_one_letter_code
_entity_poly.pdbx_strand_id
1 'polypeptide(L)' 'MTKRLDIVFLGLSLSSSWGNGHATTFRGLLKGLHELGHRVTFLERDVPWYANHRDLRDPDFCTLRYYETV' A
#
# COMPACT_ATOMS: atom_id res chain seq x y z
N MET A 1 -21.21 14.08 -6.55
CA MET A 1 -20.30 13.08 -5.94
C MET A 1 -19.46 12.47 -7.05
N THR A 2 -18.14 12.40 -6.88
CA THR A 2 -17.26 11.64 -7.77
C THR A 2 -17.61 10.15 -7.68
N LYS A 3 -17.54 9.45 -8.81
CA LYS A 3 -17.81 8.00 -8.86
C LYS A 3 -16.77 7.26 -8.00
N ARG A 4 -17.22 6.36 -7.11
CA ARG A 4 -16.32 5.44 -6.40
C ARG A 4 -15.58 4.57 -7.42
N LEU A 5 -14.28 4.39 -7.20
CA LEU A 5 -13.40 3.59 -8.06
C LEU A 5 -12.78 2.47 -7.23
N ASP A 6 -12.45 1.37 -7.90
CA ASP A 6 -11.60 0.30 -7.39
C ASP A 6 -10.25 0.42 -8.10
N ILE A 7 -9.19 0.68 -7.32
CA ILE A 7 -7.87 1.05 -7.83
C ILE A 7 -6.84 0.03 -7.31
N VAL A 8 -6.00 -0.48 -8.20
CA VAL A 8 -4.89 -1.37 -7.83
C VAL A 8 -3.57 -0.65 -8.05
N PHE A 9 -2.74 -0.63 -7.02
CA PHE A 9 -1.36 -0.15 -7.07
C PHE A 9 -0.41 -1.35 -7.01
N LEU A 10 0.54 -1.42 -7.93
CA LEU A 10 1.71 -2.29 -7.83
C LEU A 10 2.88 -1.39 -7.44
N GLY A 11 3.42 -1.58 -6.24
CA GLY A 11 4.47 -0.71 -5.71
C GLY A 11 5.56 -1.47 -4.99
N LEU A 12 6.69 -0.79 -4.79
CA LEU A 12 7.88 -1.38 -4.20
C LEU A 12 7.66 -1.79 -2.74
N SER A 13 7.17 -0.87 -1.91
CA SER A 13 6.86 -1.11 -0.50
C SER A 13 5.84 -0.09 0.02
N LEU A 14 4.80 -0.60 0.67
CA LEU A 14 3.88 0.13 1.55
C LEU A 14 4.06 -0.31 3.00
N SER A 15 4.34 -1.61 3.21
CA SER A 15 4.38 -2.28 4.50
C SER A 15 5.61 -1.94 5.34
N SER A 16 6.72 -1.58 4.69
CA SER A 16 8.00 -1.24 5.32
C SER A 16 8.49 0.13 4.85
N SER A 17 8.65 1.06 5.79
CA SER A 17 9.28 2.37 5.54
C SER A 17 10.81 2.36 5.64
N TRP A 18 11.41 1.28 6.15
CA TRP A 18 12.86 1.16 6.32
C TRP A 18 13.57 1.15 4.96
N GLY A 19 14.42 2.17 4.71
CA GLY A 19 15.07 2.34 3.41
C GLY A 19 14.12 2.64 2.24
N ASN A 20 12.83 2.86 2.50
CA ASN A 20 11.77 2.99 1.50
C ASN A 20 11.03 4.33 1.65
N GLY A 21 11.63 5.42 1.21
CA GLY A 21 11.02 6.76 1.28
C GLY A 21 9.65 6.85 0.59
N HIS A 22 9.41 6.04 -0.45
CA HIS A 22 8.14 5.96 -1.16
C HIS A 22 6.98 5.45 -0.30
N ALA A 23 7.24 4.65 0.74
CA ALA A 23 6.18 4.09 1.59
C ALA A 23 5.36 5.21 2.24
N THR A 24 6.03 6.26 2.74
CA THR A 24 5.36 7.44 3.32
C THR A 24 4.51 8.18 2.29
N THR A 25 5.02 8.36 1.07
CA THR A 25 4.28 8.99 -0.02
C THR A 25 3.02 8.20 -0.40
N PHE A 26 3.13 6.87 -0.54
CA PHE A 26 1.98 6.02 -0.80
C PHE A 26 0.96 6.10 0.33
N ARG A 27 1.38 6.02 1.60
CA ARG A 27 0.47 6.14 2.76
C ARG A 27 -0.34 7.44 2.71
N GLY A 28 0.29 8.57 2.38
CA GLY A 28 -0.41 9.86 2.22
C GLY A 28 -1.43 9.83 1.07
N LEU A 29 -1.01 9.38 -0.11
CA LEU A 29 -1.88 9.28 -1.28
C LEU A 29 -3.08 8.37 -1.04
N LEU A 30 -2.84 7.18 -0.49
CA LEU A 30 -3.89 6.18 -0.29
C LEU A 30 -4.89 6.60 0.79
N LYS A 31 -4.45 7.31 1.83
CA LYS A 31 -5.36 7.93 2.81
C LYS A 31 -6.27 8.96 2.15
N GLY A 32 -5.73 9.83 1.29
CA GLY A 32 -6.54 10.79 0.54
C GLY A 32 -7.56 10.10 -0.40
N LEU A 33 -7.16 9.03 -1.07
CA LEU A 33 -8.08 8.24 -1.90
C LEU A 33 -9.18 7.55 -1.07
N HIS A 34 -8.84 7.06 0.12
CA HIS A 34 -9.79 6.48 1.06
C HIS A 34 -10.81 7.52 1.55
N GLU A 35 -10.36 8.72 1.91
CA GLU A 35 -11.21 9.86 2.32
C GLU A 35 -12.15 10.31 1.19
N LEU A 36 -11.70 10.23 -0.07
CA LEU A 36 -12.53 10.46 -1.26
C LEU A 36 -13.50 9.30 -1.56
N GLY A 37 -13.46 8.22 -0.79
CA GLY A 37 -14.38 7.09 -0.87
C GLY A 37 -14.00 6.02 -1.90
N HIS A 38 -12.76 6.04 -2.41
CA HIS A 38 -12.25 5.01 -3.31
C HIS A 38 -11.77 3.77 -2.56
N ARG A 39 -11.79 2.62 -3.24
CA ARG A 39 -11.24 1.36 -2.73
C ARG A 39 -9.88 1.12 -3.37
N VAL A 40 -8.89 0.82 -2.53
CA VAL A 40 -7.52 0.60 -2.98
C VAL A 40 -7.06 -0.80 -2.58
N THR A 41 -6.45 -1.51 -3.52
CA THR A 41 -5.59 -2.66 -3.24
C THR A 41 -4.14 -2.31 -3.58
N PHE A 42 -3.22 -2.49 -2.64
CA PHE A 42 -1.79 -2.35 -2.87
C PHE A 42 -1.15 -3.74 -2.90
N LEU A 43 -0.46 -4.04 -4.00
CA LEU A 43 0.30 -5.25 -4.21
C LEU A 43 1.78 -4.96 -3.98
N GLU A 44 2.36 -5.64 -3.01
CA GLU A 44 3.76 -5.54 -2.64
C GLU A 44 4.43 -6.90 -2.80
N ARG A 45 5.67 -6.95 -3.27
CA ARG A 45 6.39 -8.24 -3.34
C ARG A 45 6.83 -8.68 -1.95
N ASP A 46 6.61 -9.95 -1.60
CA ASP A 46 7.14 -10.51 -0.35
C ASP A 46 8.63 -10.83 -0.50
N VAL A 47 9.48 -9.97 0.07
CA VAL A 47 10.94 -10.15 0.03
C VAL A 47 11.53 -9.99 1.43
N PRO A 48 12.57 -10.76 1.80
CA PRO A 48 13.05 -10.84 3.19
C PRO A 48 13.45 -9.48 3.81
N TRP A 49 14.06 -8.60 3.03
CA TRP A 49 14.53 -7.31 3.51
C TRP A 49 13.40 -6.30 3.78
N TYR A 50 12.18 -6.50 3.25
CA TYR A 50 11.01 -5.72 3.65
C TYR A 50 10.19 -6.42 4.73
N ALA A 51 10.02 -7.74 4.62
CA ALA A 51 9.26 -8.55 5.56
C ALA A 51 9.74 -8.40 7.02
N ASN A 52 11.05 -8.32 7.23
CA ASN A 52 11.66 -8.15 8.55
C ASN A 52 11.51 -6.74 9.14
N HIS A 53 11.13 -5.75 8.32
CA HIS A 53 11.02 -4.34 8.71
C HIS A 53 9.61 -3.77 8.52
N ARG A 54 8.58 -4.62 8.47
CA ARG A 54 7.18 -4.18 8.30
C ARG A 54 6.69 -3.40 9.52
N ASP A 55 6.58 -2.07 9.35
CA ASP A 55 6.02 -1.13 10.31
C ASP A 55 4.53 -0.85 10.08
N LEU A 56 3.97 -1.27 8.94
CA LEU A 56 2.56 -1.18 8.60
C LEU A 56 2.04 -2.53 8.08
N ARG A 57 1.32 -3.27 8.93
CA ARG A 57 0.87 -4.63 8.60
C ARG A 57 -0.58 -4.71 8.13
N ASP A 58 -1.46 -3.93 8.75
CA ASP A 58 -2.89 -3.94 8.51
C ASP A 58 -3.42 -2.50 8.41
N PRO A 59 -3.28 -1.83 7.26
CA PRO A 59 -3.76 -0.47 7.07
C PRO A 59 -5.29 -0.40 7.01
N ASP A 60 -5.88 0.55 7.72
CA ASP A 60 -7.32 0.84 7.70
C ASP A 60 -7.79 1.52 6.40
N PHE A 61 -6.88 2.15 5.67
CA PHE A 61 -7.18 2.93 4.46
C PHE A 61 -7.09 2.16 3.13
N CYS A 62 -6.54 0.94 3.10
CA CYS A 62 -6.46 0.14 1.88
C CYS A 62 -6.33 -1.36 2.16
N THR A 63 -6.54 -2.20 1.15
CA THR A 63 -6.20 -3.61 1.23
C THR A 63 -4.74 -3.81 0.83
N LEU A 64 -3.90 -4.29 1.75
CA LEU A 64 -2.52 -4.67 1.46
C LEU A 64 -2.43 -6.18 1.20
N ARG A 65 -1.79 -6.57 0.09
CA ARG A 65 -1.52 -7.97 -0.25
C ARG A 65 -0.09 -8.15 -0.72
N TYR A 66 0.44 -9.32 -0.45
CA TYR A 66 1.78 -9.70 -0.86
C TYR A 66 1.74 -10.75 -1.96
N TYR A 67 2.70 -10.69 -2.88
CA TYR A 67 2.90 -11.71 -3.91
C TYR A 67 4.36 -12.16 -3.92
N GLU A 68 4.60 -13.43 -4.23
CA GLU A 68 5.95 -14.02 -4.23
C GLU A 68 6.61 -13.98 -5.62
N THR A 69 5.81 -14.25 -6.67
CA THR A 69 6.23 -14.40 -8.07
C THR A 69 5.29 -13.66 -9.02
N VAL A 70 5.74 -13.44 -10.26
CA VAL A 70 4.98 -12.77 -11.33
C VAL A 70 4.20 -13.79 -12.14
#